data_AF-A0A498SUM8-F1
#
_entry.id   AF-A0A498SUM8-F1
#
_cell.length_a   1.000
_cell.length_b   1.000
_cell.length_c   1.000
_cell.angle_alpha   90.00
_cell.angle_beta   90.00
_cell.angle_gamma   90.00
#
_symmetry.space_group_name_H-M   'P 1'
#
loop_
_entity.id
_entity.type
_entity.pdbx_description
1 polymer ?
#
loop_
_entity_poly.entity_id
_entity_poly.type
_entity_poly.pdbx_seq_one_letter_code
_entity_poly.pdbx_strand_id
1 'polypeptide(L)'
;MTTSTVTHNTPLTVPQLVQICITFFDDEEDVEKDSLPWALFHVHEWFVDSSELMAHFISIFLDAVNDNSTRLRICRAVGYWIRICPTHFDASLCKLVERLKLLAISRNVPNSATLLDLSS
;
A
#
# COMPACT_ATOMS: atom_id res chain seq x y z
N MET A 1 12.10 -19.11 7.77
CA MET A 1 12.67 -17.82 7.34
C MET A 1 13.30 -18.02 5.97
N THR A 2 12.58 -17.71 4.90
CA THR A 2 13.12 -17.71 3.54
C THR A 2 13.36 -16.27 3.15
N THR A 3 14.61 -15.82 3.26
CA THR A 3 15.07 -14.56 2.69
C THR A 3 15.10 -14.72 1.17
N SER A 4 14.13 -14.15 0.48
CA SER A 4 14.15 -14.07 -0.99
C SER A 4 15.25 -13.09 -1.40
N THR A 5 16.37 -13.62 -1.88
CA THR A 5 17.44 -12.85 -2.51
C THR A 5 16.92 -12.30 -3.83
N VAL A 6 16.60 -11.00 -3.86
CA VAL A 6 16.34 -10.27 -5.10
C VAL A 6 17.66 -10.21 -5.88
N THR A 7 17.73 -10.89 -7.03
CA THR A 7 18.86 -10.80 -7.96
C THR A 7 18.85 -9.43 -8.63
N HIS A 8 19.95 -8.68 -8.49
CA HIS A 8 20.08 -7.24 -8.81
C HIS A 8 19.72 -6.82 -10.27
N ASN A 9 19.41 -7.74 -11.19
CA ASN A 9 19.23 -7.46 -12.63
C ASN A 9 17.90 -7.99 -13.21
N THR A 10 16.96 -8.47 -12.40
CA THR A 10 15.65 -8.93 -12.90
C THR A 10 14.62 -7.80 -12.77
N PRO A 11 13.95 -7.37 -13.87
CA PRO A 11 12.85 -6.43 -13.78
C PRO A 11 11.77 -6.97 -12.83
N LEU A 12 11.30 -6.11 -11.92
CA LEU A 12 10.22 -6.45 -11.01
C LEU A 12 8.87 -6.15 -11.66
N THR A 13 7.89 -7.01 -11.43
CA THR A 13 6.50 -6.73 -11.78
C THR A 13 5.85 -5.81 -10.75
N VAL A 14 4.76 -5.14 -11.11
CA VAL A 14 4.02 -4.27 -10.17
C VAL A 14 3.59 -5.03 -8.90
N PRO A 15 3.02 -6.25 -8.97
CA PRO A 15 2.72 -7.03 -7.75
C PRO A 15 3.93 -7.27 -6.85
N GLN A 16 5.10 -7.53 -7.43
CA GLN A 16 6.34 -7.72 -6.67
C GLN A 16 6.79 -6.41 -5.99
N LEU A 17 6.69 -5.28 -6.69
CA LEU A 17 6.98 -3.96 -6.12
C LEU A 17 6.05 -3.64 -4.95
N VAL A 18 4.76 -3.92 -5.06
CA VAL A 18 3.79 -3.74 -3.97
C VAL A 18 4.16 -4.64 -2.78
N GLN A 19 4.50 -5.90 -3.03
CA GLN A 19 4.88 -6.84 -1.98
C GLN A 19 6.15 -6.41 -1.23
N ILE A 20 7.11 -5.78 -1.91
CA ILE A 20 8.31 -5.23 -1.26
C ILE A 20 7.96 -3.91 -0.55
N CYS A 21 7.15 -3.05 -1.16
CA CYS A 21 6.72 -1.77 -0.56
C CYS A 21 6.08 -1.98 0.82
N ILE A 22 5.18 -2.96 0.97
CA ILE A 22 4.51 -3.20 2.25
C ILE A 22 5.44 -3.64 3.38
N THR A 23 6.64 -4.17 3.09
CA THR A 23 7.58 -4.58 4.16
C THR A 23 8.28 -3.40 4.82
N PHE A 24 8.11 -2.18 4.29
CA PHE A 24 8.63 -0.95 4.91
C PHE A 24 7.70 -0.38 6.00
N PHE A 25 6.53 -0.99 6.21
CA PHE A 25 5.49 -0.48 7.11
C PHE A 25 5.27 -1.38 8.35
N ASP A 26 6.31 -2.09 8.78
CA ASP A 26 6.28 -3.02 9.91
C ASP A 26 6.09 -2.27 11.24
N ASP A 27 6.76 -1.12 11.38
CA ASP A 27 6.73 -0.26 12.55
C ASP A 27 5.95 1.04 12.30
N GLU A 28 5.71 1.81 13.36
CA GLU A 28 5.08 3.15 13.29
C GLU A 28 6.11 4.25 12.94
N GLU A 29 7.35 3.88 12.60
CA GLU A 29 8.37 4.83 12.18
C GLU A 29 8.02 5.46 10.83
N ASP A 30 8.36 6.75 10.67
CA ASP A 30 8.14 7.46 9.43
C ASP A 30 9.01 6.86 8.32
N VAL A 31 8.37 6.52 7.19
CA VAL A 31 9.07 6.08 5.99
C VAL A 31 9.94 7.22 5.46
N GLU A 32 11.25 6.97 5.40
CA GLU A 32 12.25 7.92 4.93
C GLU A 32 11.96 8.41 3.51
N LYS A 33 12.31 9.68 3.23
CA LYS A 33 12.35 10.19 1.86
C LYS A 33 13.35 9.37 1.04
N ASP A 34 13.10 9.24 -0.25
CA ASP A 34 13.91 8.45 -1.19
C ASP A 34 13.93 6.92 -0.96
N SER A 35 13.16 6.42 -0.01
CA SER A 35 12.89 4.98 0.15
C SER A 35 12.02 4.43 -0.99
N LEU A 36 11.94 3.10 -1.10
CA LEU A 36 11.12 2.45 -2.13
C LEU A 36 9.65 2.91 -2.11
N PRO A 37 8.93 2.95 -0.95
CA PRO A 37 7.54 3.44 -0.95
C PRO A 37 7.42 4.88 -1.41
N TRP A 38 8.34 5.75 -0.96
CA TRP A 38 8.37 7.14 -1.40
C TRP A 38 8.49 7.23 -2.92
N ALA A 39 9.50 6.56 -3.50
CA ALA A 39 9.73 6.57 -4.93
C ALA A 39 8.54 5.97 -5.70
N LEU A 40 8.07 4.79 -5.29
CA LEU A 40 6.93 4.10 -5.91
C LEU A 40 5.72 5.03 -6.04
N PHE A 41 5.28 5.66 -4.94
CA PHE A 41 4.09 6.49 -4.98
C PHE A 41 4.25 7.75 -5.84
N HIS A 42 5.46 8.32 -5.93
CA HIS A 42 5.73 9.49 -6.76
C HIS A 42 5.79 9.17 -8.27
N VAL A 43 6.21 7.97 -8.67
CA VAL A 43 6.51 7.68 -10.09
C VAL A 43 5.72 6.52 -10.70
N HIS A 44 4.83 5.87 -9.95
CA HIS A 44 4.09 4.70 -10.45
C HIS A 44 3.34 4.94 -11.76
N GLU A 45 2.79 6.14 -11.99
CA GLU A 45 2.10 6.54 -13.24
C GLU A 45 2.99 6.45 -14.50
N TRP A 46 4.31 6.25 -14.36
CA TRP A 46 5.17 5.95 -15.50
C TRP A 46 5.02 4.52 -16.03
N PHE A 47 4.43 3.63 -15.23
CA PHE A 47 4.35 2.19 -15.55
C PHE A 47 3.07 1.49 -15.07
N VAL A 48 2.24 2.12 -14.24
CA VAL A 48 0.94 1.58 -13.79
C VAL A 48 0.00 2.70 -13.34
N ASP A 49 -1.28 2.60 -13.69
CA ASP A 49 -2.29 3.56 -13.26
C ASP A 49 -2.53 3.48 -11.75
N SER A 50 -2.82 4.60 -11.09
CA SER A 50 -3.15 4.66 -9.65
C SER A 50 -4.20 3.64 -9.22
N SER A 51 -5.25 3.45 -10.03
CA SER A 51 -6.33 2.50 -9.72
C SER A 51 -5.87 1.04 -9.83
N GLU A 52 -5.00 0.71 -10.79
CA GLU A 52 -4.42 -0.62 -10.92
C GLU A 52 -3.43 -0.91 -9.78
N LEU A 53 -2.61 0.07 -9.40
CA LEU A 53 -1.75 -0.03 -8.22
C LEU A 53 -2.56 -0.31 -6.95
N MET A 54 -3.64 0.45 -6.72
CA MET A 54 -4.55 0.23 -5.59
C MET A 54 -5.23 -1.15 -5.65
N ALA A 55 -5.59 -1.65 -6.84
CA ALA A 55 -6.16 -2.98 -7.00
C ALA A 55 -5.19 -4.08 -6.53
N HIS A 56 -3.87 -3.92 -6.76
CA HIS A 56 -2.87 -4.84 -6.22
C HIS A 56 -2.81 -4.82 -4.68
N PHE A 57 -2.85 -3.65 -4.05
CA PHE A 57 -2.95 -3.56 -2.58
C PHE A 57 -4.20 -4.26 -2.04
N ILE A 58 -5.36 -4.05 -2.67
CA ILE A 58 -6.61 -4.70 -2.28
C ILE A 58 -6.55 -6.23 -2.48
N SER A 59 -5.93 -6.70 -3.56
CA SER A 59 -5.76 -8.13 -3.81
C SER A 59 -4.96 -8.79 -2.69
N ILE A 60 -3.78 -8.23 -2.36
CA ILE A 60 -2.92 -8.77 -1.29
C ILE A 60 -3.64 -8.70 0.06
N PHE A 61 -4.42 -7.64 0.31
CA PHE A 61 -5.22 -7.51 1.53
C PHE A 61 -6.24 -8.65 1.70
N LEU A 62 -6.90 -9.03 0.62
CA LEU A 62 -7.88 -10.12 0.59
C LEU A 62 -7.19 -11.48 0.76
N ASP A 63 -6.04 -11.68 0.13
CA ASP A 63 -5.25 -12.91 0.16
C ASP A 63 -4.56 -13.16 1.51
N ALA A 64 -4.36 -12.11 2.33
CA ALA A 64 -3.80 -12.19 3.68
C ALA A 64 -4.76 -12.84 4.71
N VAL A 65 -5.27 -14.04 4.42
CA VAL A 65 -6.18 -14.80 5.27
C VAL A 65 -5.44 -15.22 6.55
N ASN A 66 -5.75 -14.53 7.66
CA ASN A 66 -5.15 -14.66 8.99
C ASN A 66 -3.81 -13.94 9.20
N ASP A 67 -3.37 -13.12 8.25
CA ASP A 67 -2.21 -12.24 8.43
C ASP A 67 -2.64 -10.79 8.66
N ASN A 68 -2.94 -10.49 9.92
CA ASN A 68 -3.32 -9.14 10.33
C ASN A 68 -2.16 -8.14 10.25
N SER A 69 -0.90 -8.62 10.30
CA SER A 69 0.28 -7.77 10.15
C SER A 69 0.37 -7.23 8.73
N THR A 70 0.24 -8.11 7.73
CA THR A 70 0.20 -7.72 6.31
C THR A 70 -0.96 -6.77 6.03
N ARG A 71 -2.15 -7.02 6.58
CA ARG A 71 -3.30 -6.12 6.43
C ARG A 71 -3.04 -4.73 7.00
N LEU A 72 -2.42 -4.65 8.18
CA LEU A 72 -2.05 -3.38 8.80
C LEU A 72 -1.00 -2.63 7.97
N ARG A 73 0.03 -3.33 7.49
CA ARG A 73 1.07 -2.76 6.60
C ARG A 73 0.46 -2.18 5.33
N ILE A 74 -0.54 -2.84 4.75
CA ILE A 74 -1.28 -2.32 3.59
C ILE A 74 -2.03 -1.03 3.96
N CYS A 75 -2.74 -1.01 5.10
CA CYS A 75 -3.42 0.21 5.55
C CYS A 75 -2.44 1.36 5.79
N ARG A 76 -1.29 1.09 6.39
CA ARG A 76 -0.22 2.09 6.59
C ARG A 76 0.37 2.57 5.27
N ALA A 77 0.63 1.67 4.31
CA ALA A 77 1.16 2.02 3.00
C ALA A 77 0.22 2.93 2.21
N VAL A 78 -1.08 2.61 2.20
CA VAL A 78 -2.08 3.44 1.53
C VAL A 78 -2.29 4.77 2.28
N GLY A 79 -2.30 4.75 3.61
CA GLY A 79 -2.38 5.98 4.41
C GLY A 79 -1.19 6.90 4.19
N TYR A 80 0.01 6.34 4.07
CA TYR A 80 1.20 7.07 3.67
C TYR A 80 1.03 7.69 2.29
N TRP A 81 0.57 6.92 1.30
CA TRP A 81 0.31 7.42 -0.05
C TRP A 81 -0.65 8.61 -0.07
N ILE A 82 -1.77 8.54 0.67
CA ILE A 82 -2.73 9.64 0.84
C ILE A 82 -2.00 10.89 1.36
N ARG A 83 -1.19 10.75 2.40
CA ARG A 83 -0.46 11.86 3.04
C ARG A 83 0.56 12.52 2.12
N ILE A 84 1.32 11.73 1.35
CA ILE A 84 2.44 12.27 0.56
C ILE A 84 2.02 12.73 -0.85
N CYS A 85 0.95 12.17 -1.41
CA CYS A 85 0.48 12.47 -2.76
C CYS A 85 -1.06 12.63 -2.82
N PRO A 86 -1.65 13.56 -2.05
CA PRO A 86 -3.11 13.69 -1.95
C PRO A 86 -3.78 13.98 -3.31
N THR A 87 -3.07 14.63 -4.23
CA THR A 87 -3.59 14.96 -5.56
C THR A 87 -3.79 13.74 -6.47
N HIS A 88 -3.25 12.57 -6.13
CA HIS A 88 -3.47 11.33 -6.90
C HIS A 88 -4.89 10.78 -6.69
N PHE A 89 -5.56 11.17 -5.61
CA PHE A 89 -6.83 10.59 -5.18
C PHE A 89 -8.02 11.27 -5.83
N ASP A 90 -8.26 10.91 -7.09
CA ASP A 90 -9.48 11.28 -7.81
C ASP A 90 -10.72 10.50 -7.32
N ALA A 91 -11.89 10.80 -7.90
CA ALA A 91 -13.15 10.15 -7.51
C ALA A 91 -13.15 8.62 -7.68
N SER A 92 -12.35 8.07 -8.58
CA SER A 92 -12.25 6.63 -8.79
C SER A 92 -11.36 5.97 -7.73
N LEU A 93 -10.20 6.57 -7.45
CA LEU A 93 -9.26 6.08 -6.45
C LEU A 93 -9.82 6.21 -5.04
N CYS A 94 -10.52 7.32 -4.74
CA CYS A 94 -11.21 7.51 -3.47
C CYS A 94 -12.19 6.37 -3.15
N LYS A 95 -12.97 5.90 -4.14
CA LYS A 95 -13.90 4.76 -3.94
C LYS A 95 -13.15 3.45 -3.62
N LEU A 96 -11.96 3.26 -4.19
CA LEU A 96 -11.13 2.10 -3.87
C LEU A 96 -10.54 2.19 -2.46
N VAL A 97 -10.14 3.38 -2.02
CA VAL A 97 -9.74 3.62 -0.63
C VAL A 97 -10.88 3.35 0.34
N GLU A 98 -12.09 3.85 0.04
CA GLU A 98 -13.29 3.57 0.84
C GLU A 98 -13.59 2.07 0.92
N ARG A 99 -13.47 1.35 -0.21
CA ARG A 99 -13.60 -0.11 -0.24
C ARG A 99 -12.57 -0.78 0.67
N LEU A 100 -11.30 -0.39 0.56
CA LEU A 100 -10.24 -0.93 1.42
C LEU A 100 -10.52 -0.63 2.89
N LYS A 101 -10.98 0.57 3.23
CA LYS A 101 -11.36 0.99 4.58
C LYS A 101 -12.45 0.11 5.15
N LEU A 102 -13.53 -0.13 4.40
CA LEU A 102 -14.62 -1.01 4.82
C LEU A 102 -14.15 -2.46 5.04
N LEU A 103 -13.29 -2.96 4.14
CA LEU A 103 -12.68 -4.28 4.31
C LEU A 103 -11.82 -4.34 5.57
N ALA A 104 -10.97 -3.35 5.82
CA ALA A 104 -10.11 -3.27 7.00
C ALA A 104 -10.90 -3.22 8.30
N ILE A 105 -11.95 -2.40 8.36
CA ILE A 105 -12.87 -2.34 9.50
C ILE A 105 -13.54 -3.71 9.74
N SER A 106 -14.06 -4.35 8.69
CA SER A 106 -14.72 -5.65 8.81
C SER A 106 -13.79 -6.77 9.31
N ARG A 107 -12.47 -6.60 9.14
CA ARG A 107 -11.44 -7.53 9.59
C ARG A 107 -10.76 -7.10 10.90
N ASN A 108 -11.28 -6.07 11.57
CA ASN A 108 -10.73 -5.51 12.82
C ASN A 108 -9.25 -5.11 12.71
N VAL A 109 -8.84 -4.53 11.57
CA VAL A 109 -7.48 -4.01 11.41
C VAL A 109 -7.34 -2.74 12.25
N PRO A 110 -6.36 -2.68 13.19
CA PRO A 110 -6.17 -1.55 14.10
C PRO A 110 -5.97 -0.23 13.34
N ASN A 111 -6.56 0.86 13.85
CA ASN A 111 -6.42 2.23 13.34
C ASN A 111 -6.76 2.44 11.84
N SER A 112 -7.31 1.42 11.16
CA SER A 112 -7.57 1.46 9.72
C SER A 112 -8.50 2.59 9.29
N ALA A 113 -9.45 2.97 10.16
CA ALA A 113 -10.35 4.08 9.88
C ALA A 113 -9.63 5.44 9.77
N THR A 114 -8.61 5.65 10.60
CA THR A 114 -7.78 6.85 10.64
C THR A 114 -6.69 6.81 9.58
N LEU A 115 -6.04 5.65 9.39
CA LEU A 115 -5.00 5.47 8.37
C LEU A 115 -5.54 5.71 6.96
N LEU A 116 -6.79 5.32 6.70
CA LEU A 116 -7.44 5.43 5.39
C LEU A 116 -8.42 6.60 5.35
N ASP A 117 -8.05 7.71 5.97
CA ASP A 117 -8.83 8.94 5.95
C ASP A 117 -8.34 9.88 4.84
N LEU A 118 -9.21 10.10 3.85
CA LEU A 118 -8.98 10.98 2.71
C LEU A 118 -9.08 12.48 3.06
N SER A 119 -9.48 12.82 4.29
CA SER A 119 -9.54 14.21 4.76
C SER A 119 -8.26 14.70 5.44
N SER A 120 -7.24 13.84 5.52
CA SER A 120 -5.97 14.09 6.24
C SER A 120 -5.04 15.06 5.53
#